data_AF-X1PV02-F1
#
_entry.id   AF-X1PV02-F1
#
_cell.length_a   1.000
_cell.length_b   1.000
_cell.length_c   1.000
_cell.angle_alpha   90.00
_cell.angle_beta   90.00
_cell.angle_gamma   90.00
#
_symmetry.space_group_name_H-M   'P 1'
#
loop_
_entity.id
_entity.type
_entity.pdbx_description
1 polymer ?
#
loop_
_entity_poly.entity_id
_entity_poly.type
_entity_poly.pdbx_seq_one_letter_code
_entity_poly.pdbx_strand_id
1 'polypeptide(L)' 'MSELPTYQYDGAISSYLSAHHPAAGGGEEFPQTISLGFEKAQSLRYGENPHQKAAYYREA' A
#
# COMPACT_ATOMS: atom_id res chain seq x y z
N MET A 1 3.16 -7.27 -20.70
CA MET A 1 3.53 -6.86 -19.33
C MET A 1 2.89 -5.50 -19.11
N SER A 2 1.90 -5.40 -18.23
CA SER A 2 1.33 -4.09 -17.86
C SER A 2 2.40 -3.31 -17.09
N GLU A 3 2.74 -2.12 -17.54
CA GLU A 3 3.65 -1.24 -16.83
C GLU A 3 2.98 -0.72 -15.56
N LEU A 4 3.67 -0.84 -14.42
CA LEU A 4 3.18 -0.33 -13.14
C LEU A 4 3.28 1.21 -13.13
N PRO A 5 2.30 1.92 -12.54
CA PRO A 5 2.44 3.35 -12.27
C PRO A 5 3.68 3.64 -11.42
N THR A 6 4.34 4.77 -11.66
CA THR A 6 5.59 5.17 -10.98
C THR A 6 5.52 5.02 -9.46
N TYR A 7 4.39 5.38 -8.82
CA TYR A 7 4.23 5.27 -7.37
C TYR A 7 4.25 3.81 -6.86
N GLN A 8 3.72 2.86 -7.63
CA GLN A 8 3.73 1.45 -7.24
C GLN A 8 5.15 0.89 -7.33
N TYR A 9 5.86 1.27 -8.39
CA TYR A 9 7.25 0.87 -8.60
C TYR A 9 8.18 1.44 -7.52
N ASP A 10 8.09 2.74 -7.25
CA ASP A 10 8.89 3.41 -6.21
C ASP A 10 8.57 2.85 -4.82
N GLY A 11 7.30 2.54 -4.54
CA GLY A 11 6.88 1.88 -3.30
C GLY A 11 7.50 0.49 -3.14
N ALA A 12 7.48 -0.31 -4.21
CA ALA A 12 8.09 -1.64 -4.20
C ALA A 12 9.62 -1.59 -3.95
N ILE A 13 10.31 -0.62 -4.57
CA ILE A 13 11.74 -0.39 -4.30
C ILE A 13 11.96 0.01 -2.84
N SER A 14 11.17 0.96 -2.33
CA SER A 14 11.31 1.41 -0.95
C SER A 14 11.13 0.26 0.04
N SER A 15 10.08 -0.55 -0.13
CA SER A 15 9.84 -1.73 0.72
C SER A 15 10.97 -2.74 0.63
N TYR A 16 11.47 -3.02 -0.58
CA TYR A 16 12.60 -3.93 -0.78
C TYR A 16 13.86 -3.46 -0.05
N LEU A 17 14.22 -2.18 -0.21
CA LEU A 17 15.40 -1.59 0.42
C LEU A 17 15.25 -1.56 1.95
N SER A 18 14.07 -1.21 2.48
CA SER A 18 13.81 -1.24 3.93
C SER A 18 13.95 -2.64 4.52
N ALA A 19 13.55 -3.69 3.78
CA ALA A 19 13.68 -5.07 4.25
C ALA A 19 15.13 -5.62 4.20
N HIS A 20 15.94 -5.18 3.22
CA HIS A 20 17.29 -5.74 2.98
C HIS A 20 18.43 -4.86 3.50
N HIS A 21 18.16 -3.57 3.72
CA HIS A 21 19.10 -2.60 4.29
C HIS A 21 18.43 -1.86 5.45
N PRO A 22 18.16 -2.55 6.57
CA PRO A 22 17.67 -1.88 7.75
C PRO A 22 18.66 -0.79 8.16
N ALA A 23 18.14 0.40 8.50
CA ALA A 23 18.96 1.50 8.98
C ALA A 23 19.83 1.02 10.17
N ALA A 24 21.04 1.57 10.27
CA ALA A 24 21.98 1.23 11.35
C ALA A 24 21.30 1.48 12.70
N GLY A 25 20.90 0.41 13.38
CA GLY A 25 19.98 0.49 14.52
C GLY A 25 19.23 -0.80 14.84
N GLY A 26 19.11 -1.74 13.89
CA GLY A 26 18.73 -3.14 14.16
C GLY A 26 17.28 -3.35 14.63
N GLY A 27 16.47 -3.99 13.78
CA GLY A 27 15.33 -4.80 14.22
C GLY A 27 14.21 -4.07 14.95
N GLU A 28 13.74 -2.94 14.43
CA GLU A 28 12.43 -2.44 14.87
C GLU A 28 11.33 -3.39 14.39
N GLU A 29 10.38 -3.71 15.29
CA GLU A 29 9.24 -4.59 15.00
C GLU A 29 8.34 -4.05 13.87
N PHE A 30 8.38 -2.73 13.67
CA PHE A 30 7.65 -2.02 12.62
C PHE A 30 8.60 -1.11 11.85
N PRO A 31 8.44 -0.98 10.51
CA PRO A 31 9.29 -0.10 9.72
C PRO A 31 8.95 1.37 9.99
N GLN A 32 9.97 2.22 9.89
CA GLN A 32 9.83 3.69 9.96
C GLN A 32 8.93 4.26 8.86
N THR A 33 8.78 3.57 7.73
CA THR A 33 7.89 3.97 6.63
C THR A 33 7.29 2.73 6.00
N ILE A 34 5.98 2.77 5.72
CA ILE A 34 5.24 1.73 5.02
C ILE A 34 4.63 2.31 3.74
N SER A 35 4.81 1.61 2.62
CA SER A 35 4.20 1.94 1.33
C SER A 35 3.18 0.87 0.99
N LEU A 36 1.89 1.24 0.94
CA LEU A 36 0.80 0.33 0.61
C LEU A 36 0.14 0.78 -0.71
N GLY A 37 0.11 -0.13 -1.68
CA GLY A 37 -0.53 0.08 -2.98
C GLY A 37 -1.87 -0.66 -3.05
N PHE A 38 -2.92 0.05 -3.46
CA PHE A 38 -4.24 -0.54 -3.63
C PHE A 38 -4.91 -0.08 -4.91
N GLU A 39 -5.63 -1.00 -5.55
CA GLU A 39 -6.46 -0.72 -6.72
C GLU A 39 -7.94 -0.80 -6.35
N LYS A 40 -8.74 0.17 -6.80
CA LYS A 40 -10.19 0.13 -6.60
C LYS A 40 -10.79 -1.00 -7.43
N ALA A 41 -11.36 -2.00 -6.75
CA ALA A 41 -12.06 -3.10 -7.40
C ALA A 41 -13.51 -2.73 -7.74
N GLN A 42 -14.23 -2.10 -6.81
CA GLN A 42 -15.61 -1.65 -7.04
C GLN A 42 -16.07 -0.58 -6.04
N SER A 43 -17.12 0.17 -6.39
CA SER A 43 -17.86 1.00 -5.44
C SER A 43 -18.86 0.16 -4.64
N LEU A 44 -19.12 0.51 -3.39
CA LEU A 44 -20.13 -0.14 -2.55
C LEU A 44 -21.38 0.74 -2.43
N ARG A 45 -22.51 0.11 -2.10
CA ARG A 45 -23.81 0.80 -1.98
C ARG A 45 -23.82 1.85 -0.86
N TYR A 46 -23.16 1.54 0.25
CA TYR A 46 -22.91 2.40 1.39
C TYR A 46 -21.74 1.85 2.21
N GLY A 47 -21.19 2.65 3.11
CA GLY A 47 -20.21 2.22 4.12
C GLY A 47 -20.90 1.53 5.29
N GLU A 48 -20.53 1.87 6.52
CA GLU A 48 -21.21 1.32 7.70
C GLU A 48 -22.67 1.83 7.79
N ASN A 49 -22.91 3.09 7.40
CA ASN A 49 -24.23 3.71 7.42
C ASN A 49 -24.70 4.11 6.01
N PRO A 50 -26.02 4.12 5.72
CA PRO A 50 -26.56 4.42 4.38
C PRO A 50 -26.15 5.77 3.77
N HIS A 51 -25.81 6.76 4.60
CA HIS A 51 -25.37 8.08 4.15
C HIS A 51 -23.86 8.15 3.87
N GLN A 52 -23.08 7.13 4.23
CA GLN A 52 -21.63 7.07 4.03
C GLN A 52 -21.32 6.39 2.69
N LYS A 53 -20.40 6.98 1.92
CA LYS A 53 -19.88 6.37 0.67
C LYS A 53 -18.81 5.34 1.01
N ALA A 54 -18.69 4.28 0.20
CA ALA A 54 -17.64 3.29 0.36
C ALA A 54 -17.21 2.65 -0.98
N ALA A 55 -16.04 2.00 -0.95
CA ALA A 55 -15.47 1.26 -2.07
C ALA A 55 -14.60 0.11 -1.55
N TYR A 56 -14.54 -0.98 -2.32
CA TYR A 56 -13.67 -2.11 -2.08
C TYR A 56 -12.39 -1.96 -2.89
N TYR A 57 -11.25 -2.14 -2.23
CA TYR A 57 -9.91 -2.07 -2.82
C TYR A 57 -9.21 -3.42 -2.62
N ARG A 58 -8.38 -3.80 -3.60
CA ARG A 58 -7.48 -4.96 -3.53
C ARG A 58 -6.04 -4.48 -3.49
N GLU A 59 -5.15 -5.29 -2.91
CA GLU A 59 -3.71 -5.07 -3.06
C GLU A 59 -3.34 -5.12 -4.54
N ALA A 60 -2.44 -4.20 -4.94
CA ALA A 60 -1.99 -4.06 -6.31
C ALA A 60 -0.95 -5.13 -6.69
#